data_AF-A0A6B2GYW1-F1
#
_entry.id   AF-A0A6B2GYW1-F1
#
_cell.length_a   1.000
_cell.length_b   1.000
_cell.length_c   1.000
_cell.angle_alpha   90.00
_cell.angle_beta   90.00
_cell.angle_gamma   90.00
#
_symmetry.space_group_name_H-M   'P 1'
#
loop_
_entity.id
_entity.type
_entity.pdbx_description
1 polymer ?
#
loop_
_entity_poly.entity_id
_entity_poly.type
_entity_poly.pdbx_seq_one_letter_code
_entity_poly.pdbx_strand_id
1 'polypeptide(L)'
;MKYASLLCLVCLLLLANTCKRPSKLETQLVGKTWLHAFEEDQEDITTYRPNTYDFAPSRGRTGFMLEKGGILKNYAIAPADGLEEQAGTWQFTDNDKILVTIKPEGQPQQQYIIEVVSLENDVLKVKREEVTENPIK
;
A
#
# COMPACT_ATOMS: atom_id res chain seq x y z
N MET A 1 -6.28 -38.72 -28.55
CA MET A 1 -6.96 -37.96 -27.48
C MET A 1 -6.36 -38.11 -26.07
N LYS A 2 -5.34 -38.97 -25.83
CA LYS A 2 -4.70 -39.11 -24.50
C LYS A 2 -3.75 -37.96 -24.12
N TYR A 3 -3.08 -37.35 -25.10
CA TYR A 3 -2.10 -36.28 -24.86
C TYR A 3 -2.73 -34.93 -24.49
N ALA A 4 -3.97 -34.66 -24.90
CA ALA A 4 -4.69 -33.43 -24.54
C ALA A 4 -5.00 -33.36 -23.03
N SER A 5 -5.30 -34.51 -22.41
CA SER A 5 -5.55 -34.59 -20.96
C SER A 5 -4.26 -34.42 -20.15
N LEU A 6 -3.13 -34.95 -20.65
CA LEU A 6 -1.82 -34.76 -20.03
C LEU A 6 -1.34 -33.29 -20.12
N LEU A 7 -1.57 -32.64 -21.26
CA LEU A 7 -1.23 -31.22 -21.47
C LEU A 7 -2.06 -30.30 -20.54
N CYS A 8 -3.34 -30.60 -20.36
CA CYS A 8 -4.23 -29.85 -19.47
C CYS A 8 -3.81 -29.98 -17.99
N LEU A 9 -3.37 -31.17 -17.58
CA LEU A 9 -2.87 -31.41 -16.21
C LEU A 9 -1.57 -30.64 -15.92
N VAL A 10 -0.67 -30.54 -16.91
CA VAL A 10 0.57 -29.75 -16.80
C VAL A 10 0.27 -28.25 -16.72
N CYS A 11 -0.69 -27.74 -17.51
CA CYS A 11 -1.13 -26.34 -17.42
C CYS A 11 -1.74 -26.00 -16.05
N LEU A 12 -2.52 -26.92 -15.45
CA LEU A 12 -3.09 -26.75 -14.11
C LEU A 12 -2.02 -26.74 -13.01
N LEU A 13 -0.97 -27.56 -13.14
CA LEU A 13 0.15 -27.60 -12.18
C LEU A 13 1.04 -26.35 -12.26
N LEU A 14 1.22 -25.77 -13.45
CA LEU A 14 2.00 -24.55 -13.64
C LEU A 14 1.31 -23.30 -13.06
N LEU A 15 -0.02 -23.24 -13.06
CA LEU A 15 -0.79 -22.13 -12.48
C LEU A 15 -0.77 -22.11 -10.95
N ALA A 16 -0.55 -23.25 -10.30
CA ALA A 16 -0.56 -23.35 -8.83
C ALA A 16 0.67 -22.72 -8.15
N ASN A 17 1.77 -22.53 -8.90
CA ASN A 17 3.06 -22.11 -8.33
C ASN A 17 3.30 -20.59 -8.32
N THR A 18 2.39 -19.77 -8.84
CA THR A 18 2.55 -18.30 -8.87
C THR A 18 2.02 -17.60 -7.62
N CYS A 19 1.31 -18.31 -6.74
CA CYS A 19 0.80 -17.75 -5.48
C CYS A 19 1.91 -17.72 -4.42
N LYS A 20 2.61 -16.59 -4.28
CA LYS A 20 3.40 -16.31 -3.07
C LYS A 20 2.46 -16.22 -1.87
N ARG A 21 2.79 -16.90 -0.76
CA ARG A 21 2.03 -16.75 0.49
C ARG A 21 2.29 -15.36 1.07
N PRO A 22 1.24 -14.65 1.52
CA PRO A 22 1.41 -13.33 2.11
C PRO A 22 2.18 -13.43 3.43
N SER A 23 3.01 -12.42 3.72
CA SER A 23 3.72 -12.34 4.99
C SER A 23 2.78 -12.01 6.16
N LYS A 24 3.25 -12.18 7.40
CA LYS A 24 2.49 -11.74 8.60
C LYS A 24 2.21 -10.23 8.55
N LEU A 25 3.15 -9.45 8.06
CA LEU A 25 3.00 -7.99 7.91
C LEU A 25 1.92 -7.67 6.87
N GLU A 26 2.01 -8.28 5.69
CA GLU A 26 1.03 -8.11 4.61
C GLU A 26 -0.39 -8.44 5.09
N THR A 27 -0.55 -9.56 5.80
CA THR A 27 -1.84 -10.01 6.31
C THR A 27 -2.49 -9.02 7.28
N GLN A 28 -1.68 -8.27 8.04
CA GLN A 28 -2.18 -7.28 9.01
C GLN A 28 -2.45 -5.91 8.38
N LEU A 29 -1.71 -5.54 7.32
CA LEU A 29 -1.85 -4.27 6.61
C LEU A 29 -3.01 -4.27 5.62
N VAL A 30 -3.10 -5.33 4.81
CA VAL A 30 -3.98 -5.37 3.63
C VAL A 30 -5.45 -5.51 4.03
N GLY A 31 -6.31 -4.74 3.37
CA GLY A 31 -7.75 -4.73 3.60
C GLY A 31 -8.21 -3.82 4.73
N LYS A 32 -7.32 -3.01 5.30
CA LYS A 32 -7.65 -1.94 6.25
C LYS A 32 -7.39 -0.57 5.63
N THR A 33 -8.25 0.39 5.96
CA THR A 33 -8.00 1.81 5.68
C THR A 33 -7.18 2.39 6.82
N TRP A 34 -5.94 2.79 6.52
CA TRP A 34 -5.00 3.41 7.43
C TRP A 34 -5.08 4.94 7.27
N LEU A 35 -5.49 5.64 8.32
CA LEU A 35 -5.59 7.09 8.35
C LEU A 35 -4.47 7.68 9.21
N HIS A 36 -3.94 8.82 8.79
CA HIS A 36 -2.83 9.49 9.46
C HIS A 36 -3.28 10.01 10.84
N ALA A 37 -2.64 9.51 11.89
CA ALA A 37 -2.76 9.96 13.27
C ALA A 37 -1.68 11.01 13.60
N PHE A 38 -1.81 12.22 13.05
CA PHE A 38 -0.84 13.33 13.21
C PHE A 38 -0.42 13.59 14.65
N GLU A 39 -1.35 13.38 15.59
CA GLU A 39 -1.15 13.57 17.02
C GLU A 39 -0.15 12.59 17.64
N GLU A 40 0.12 11.47 16.96
CA GLU A 40 0.98 10.38 17.41
C GLU A 40 2.29 10.29 16.60
N ASP A 41 2.53 11.22 15.67
CA ASP A 41 3.79 11.30 14.93
C ASP A 41 4.96 11.62 15.86
N GLN A 42 6.14 11.10 15.53
CA GLN A 42 7.37 11.35 16.27
C GLN A 42 8.54 11.49 15.31
N GLU A 43 9.27 12.62 15.39
CA GLU A 43 10.44 12.88 14.55
C GLU A 43 10.16 12.69 13.05
N ASP A 44 10.77 11.68 12.43
CA ASP A 44 10.61 11.29 11.02
C ASP A 44 9.64 10.11 10.81
N ILE A 45 8.96 9.68 11.88
CA ILE A 45 8.01 8.56 11.89
C ILE A 45 6.59 9.10 11.78
N THR A 46 5.91 8.69 10.71
CA THR A 46 4.48 8.91 10.51
C THR A 46 3.67 7.77 11.12
N THR A 47 2.66 8.10 11.91
CA THR A 47 1.80 7.13 12.57
C THR A 47 0.43 7.06 11.87
N TYR A 48 -0.03 5.85 11.60
CA TYR A 48 -1.34 5.56 11.05
C TYR A 48 -2.13 4.63 11.97
N ARG A 49 -3.44 4.84 12.00
CA ARG A 49 -4.41 4.02 12.74
C ARG A 49 -5.52 3.59 11.77
N PRO A 50 -6.19 2.45 11.99
CA PRO A 50 -7.32 2.07 11.16
C PRO A 50 -8.44 3.11 11.25
N ASN A 51 -9.26 3.24 10.21
CA ASN A 51 -10.44 4.11 10.20
C ASN A 51 -11.48 3.81 11.31
N THR A 52 -11.37 2.67 12.00
CA THR A 52 -12.18 2.31 13.17
C THR A 52 -11.67 2.90 14.49
N TYR A 53 -10.50 3.53 14.49
CA TYR A 53 -9.97 4.24 15.66
C TYR A 53 -10.75 5.54 15.90
N ASP A 54 -10.97 5.88 17.18
CA ASP A 54 -11.66 7.11 17.58
C ASP A 54 -10.69 8.29 17.52
N PHE A 55 -10.55 8.87 16.32
CA PHE A 55 -9.68 10.00 16.10
C PHE A 55 -10.22 11.28 16.75
N ALA A 56 -9.31 12.08 17.31
CA ALA A 56 -9.63 13.45 17.67
C ALA A 56 -10.14 14.24 16.43
N PRO A 57 -11.06 15.21 16.62
CA PRO A 57 -11.57 16.03 15.54
C PRO A 57 -10.45 16.69 14.72
N SER A 58 -10.51 16.54 13.40
CA SER A 58 -9.55 17.13 12.45
C SER A 58 -10.29 17.72 11.24
N ARG A 59 -9.64 18.64 10.51
CA ARG A 59 -10.16 19.24 9.26
C ARG A 59 -10.03 18.31 8.04
N GLY A 60 -10.04 17.00 8.26
CA GLY A 60 -9.70 15.97 7.27
C GLY A 60 -8.47 15.17 7.69
N ARG A 61 -8.37 13.95 7.16
CA ARG A 61 -7.21 13.08 7.34
C ARG A 61 -6.85 12.46 6.00
N THR A 62 -5.57 12.47 5.70
CA THR A 62 -5.01 11.67 4.60
C THR A 62 -4.81 10.25 5.07
N GLY A 63 -4.59 9.34 4.12
CA GLY A 63 -4.40 7.94 4.44
C GLY A 63 -4.31 7.09 3.19
N PHE A 64 -4.36 5.78 3.39
CA PHE A 64 -4.38 4.85 2.29
C PHE A 64 -5.06 3.53 2.66
N MET A 65 -5.42 2.75 1.65
CA MET A 65 -5.79 1.34 1.79
C MET A 65 -5.00 0.51 0.79
N LEU A 66 -4.37 -0.55 1.30
CA LEU A 66 -3.73 -1.57 0.48
C LEU A 66 -4.73 -2.70 0.27
N GLU A 67 -5.14 -2.95 -0.96
CA GLU A 67 -6.00 -4.07 -1.31
C GLU A 67 -5.18 -5.27 -1.80
N LYS A 68 -5.77 -6.47 -1.69
CA LYS A 68 -5.18 -7.68 -2.27
C LYS A 68 -5.00 -7.49 -3.78
N GLY A 69 -3.90 -8.03 -4.31
CA GLY A 69 -3.58 -7.91 -5.74
C GLY A 69 -2.83 -6.62 -6.12
N GLY A 70 -2.33 -5.86 -5.13
CA GLY A 70 -1.44 -4.72 -5.37
C GLY A 70 -2.15 -3.42 -5.74
N ILE A 71 -3.44 -3.30 -5.45
CA ILE A 71 -4.22 -2.08 -5.68
C ILE A 71 -4.12 -1.18 -4.45
N LEU A 72 -3.77 0.08 -4.67
CA LEU A 72 -3.70 1.11 -3.64
C LEU A 72 -4.83 2.12 -3.85
N LYS A 73 -5.49 2.49 -2.75
CA LYS A 73 -6.35 3.67 -2.69
C LYS A 73 -5.70 4.68 -1.78
N ASN A 74 -5.21 5.78 -2.34
CA ASN A 74 -4.63 6.89 -1.59
C ASN A 74 -5.71 7.93 -1.30
N TYR A 75 -5.83 8.38 -0.06
CA TYR A 75 -6.78 9.39 0.36
C TYR A 75 -6.03 10.70 0.57
N ALA A 76 -6.23 11.64 -0.36
CA ALA A 76 -5.60 12.95 -0.37
C ALA A 76 -6.63 14.06 -0.12
N ILE A 77 -6.15 15.23 0.30
CA ILE A 77 -6.96 16.45 0.34
C ILE A 77 -6.87 17.10 -1.05
N ALA A 78 -8.02 17.21 -1.71
CA ALA A 78 -8.16 17.84 -3.01
C ALA A 78 -7.88 19.35 -2.93
N PRO A 79 -7.50 20.01 -4.04
CA PRO A 79 -7.31 21.47 -4.07
C PRO A 79 -8.52 22.29 -3.62
N ALA A 80 -9.72 21.72 -3.68
CA ALA A 80 -10.98 22.36 -3.25
C ALA A 80 -11.44 21.92 -1.84
N ASP A 81 -10.50 21.52 -0.97
CA ASP A 81 -10.73 21.04 0.40
C ASP A 81 -11.67 19.81 0.51
N GLY A 82 -11.82 19.06 -0.57
CA GLY A 82 -12.53 17.77 -0.59
C GLY A 82 -11.61 16.60 -0.27
N LEU A 83 -12.16 15.46 0.16
CA LEU A 83 -11.41 14.20 0.19
C LEU A 83 -11.41 13.59 -1.22
N GLU A 84 -10.22 13.30 -1.75
CA GLU A 84 -10.04 12.68 -3.06
C GLU A 84 -9.40 11.29 -2.90
N GLU A 85 -10.02 10.28 -3.51
CA GLU A 85 -9.42 8.95 -3.65
C GLU A 85 -8.61 8.88 -4.95
N GLN A 86 -7.33 8.62 -4.83
CA GLN A 86 -6.39 8.47 -5.93
C GLN A 86 -5.99 7.00 -6.05
N ALA A 87 -6.32 6.38 -7.18
CA ALA A 87 -5.92 5.01 -7.46
C ALA A 87 -4.41 4.92 -7.71
N GLY A 88 -3.82 3.83 -7.22
CA GLY A 88 -2.42 3.53 -7.42
C GLY A 88 -2.15 2.03 -7.33
N THR A 89 -0.87 1.69 -7.29
CA THR A 89 -0.41 0.34 -7.03
C THR A 89 0.56 0.30 -5.86
N TRP A 90 0.65 -0.86 -5.23
CA TRP A 90 1.63 -1.12 -4.20
C TRP A 90 2.25 -2.50 -4.40
N GLN A 91 3.50 -2.65 -3.96
CA GLN A 91 4.18 -3.94 -3.91
C GLN A 91 5.22 -3.96 -2.79
N PHE A 92 5.37 -5.10 -2.13
CA PHE A 92 6.52 -5.32 -1.25
C PHE A 92 7.80 -5.42 -2.08
N THR A 93 8.79 -4.58 -1.80
CA THR A 93 10.14 -4.70 -2.36
C THR A 93 11.04 -5.56 -1.48
N ASP A 94 10.84 -5.47 -0.16
CA ASP A 94 11.48 -6.27 0.88
C ASP A 94 10.43 -6.70 1.92
N ASN A 95 10.85 -7.32 3.03
CA ASN A 95 9.91 -7.82 4.06
C ASN A 95 9.14 -6.70 4.79
N ASP A 96 9.67 -5.48 4.82
CA ASP A 96 9.18 -4.31 5.55
C ASP A 96 9.07 -3.04 4.66
N LYS A 97 9.53 -3.10 3.41
CA LYS A 97 9.46 -1.98 2.46
C LYS A 97 8.37 -2.19 1.42
N ILE A 98 7.56 -1.16 1.23
CA ILE A 98 6.45 -1.14 0.28
C ILE A 98 6.71 -0.02 -0.71
N LEU A 99 6.88 -0.36 -2.00
CA LEU A 99 6.86 0.62 -3.06
C LEU A 99 5.43 1.00 -3.36
N VAL A 100 5.15 2.30 -3.30
CA VAL A 100 3.89 2.90 -3.69
C VAL A 100 4.07 3.63 -5.01
N THR A 101 3.14 3.43 -5.95
CA THR A 101 3.05 4.19 -7.19
C THR A 101 1.65 4.78 -7.31
N ILE A 102 1.55 6.09 -7.49
CA ILE A 102 0.29 6.81 -7.68
C ILE A 102 0.40 7.61 -8.97
N LYS A 103 -0.65 7.60 -9.78
CA LYS A 103 -0.72 8.41 -11.00
C LYS A 103 -2.05 9.15 -11.04
N PRO A 104 -2.15 10.31 -10.37
CA PRO A 104 -3.37 11.12 -10.43
C PRO A 104 -3.59 11.64 -11.86
N GLU A 105 -4.85 11.85 -12.24
CA GLU A 105 -5.18 12.38 -13.57
C GLU A 105 -4.62 13.80 -13.73
N GLY A 106 -3.95 14.06 -14.86
CA GLY A 106 -3.36 15.38 -15.15
C GLY A 106 -2.12 15.74 -14.31
N GLN A 107 -1.59 14.83 -13.49
CA GLN A 107 -0.39 15.03 -12.67
C GLN A 107 0.70 14.02 -13.05
N PRO A 108 1.99 14.32 -12.79
CA PRO A 108 3.06 13.35 -12.97
C PRO A 108 2.87 12.14 -12.05
N GLN A 109 3.36 10.98 -12.49
CA GLN A 109 3.41 9.80 -11.65
C GLN A 109 4.32 10.05 -10.44
N GLN A 110 3.89 9.61 -9.26
CA GLN A 110 4.63 9.71 -8.02
C GLN A 110 5.00 8.32 -7.54
N GLN A 111 6.24 8.16 -7.08
CA GLN A 111 6.74 6.91 -6.50
C GLN A 111 7.51 7.19 -5.21
N TYR A 112 7.19 6.44 -4.17
CA TYR A 112 7.87 6.52 -2.89
C TYR A 112 7.84 5.15 -2.20
N ILE A 113 8.79 4.94 -1.28
CA ILE A 113 8.88 3.76 -0.45
C ILE A 113 8.33 4.10 0.94
N ILE A 114 7.50 3.20 1.45
CA ILE A 114 7.10 3.17 2.86
C ILE A 114 7.91 2.07 3.52
N GLU A 115 8.77 2.45 4.46
CA GLU A 115 9.45 1.51 5.37
C GLU A 115 8.60 1.34 6.62
N VAL A 116 8.13 0.12 6.89
CA VAL A 116 7.35 -0.20 8.07
C VAL A 116 8.26 -0.38 9.27
N VAL A 117 8.28 0.62 10.15
CA VAL A 117 9.06 0.59 11.39
C VAL A 117 8.42 -0.36 12.41
N SER A 118 7.08 -0.31 12.55
CA SER A 118 6.35 -1.23 13.40
C SER A 118 4.88 -1.32 13.02
N LEU A 119 4.28 -2.49 13.24
CA LEU A 119 2.83 -2.70 13.16
C LEU A 119 2.35 -3.56 14.32
N GLU A 120 1.82 -2.90 15.35
CA GLU A 120 1.40 -3.55 16.60
C GLU A 120 0.14 -2.88 17.14
N ASN A 121 -0.82 -3.68 17.66
CA ASN A 121 -2.06 -3.17 18.27
C ASN A 121 -2.81 -2.14 17.41
N ASP A 122 -2.89 -2.42 16.10
CA ASP A 122 -3.48 -1.52 15.10
C ASP A 122 -2.83 -0.11 15.04
N VAL A 123 -1.54 -0.03 15.38
CA VAL A 123 -0.70 1.16 15.21
C VAL A 123 0.36 0.85 14.17
N LEU A 124 0.27 1.53 13.03
CA LEU A 124 1.23 1.44 11.94
C LEU A 124 2.17 2.63 12.01
N LYS A 125 3.46 2.37 12.23
CA LYS A 125 4.51 3.40 12.19
C LYS A 125 5.38 3.19 10.97
N VAL A 126 5.60 4.26 10.21
CA VAL A 126 6.34 4.19 8.95
C VAL A 126 7.30 5.35 8.79
N LYS A 127 8.36 5.11 8.01
CA LYS A 127 9.18 6.15 7.40
C LYS A 127 8.89 6.20 5.90
N ARG A 128 8.89 7.41 5.34
CA ARG A 128 8.68 7.62 3.91
C ARG A 128 9.97 8.07 3.25
N GLU A 129 10.33 7.40 2.17
CA GLU A 129 11.49 7.74 1.35
C GLU A 129 11.01 8.01 -0.08
N GLU A 130 11.35 9.16 -0.66
CA GLU A 130 11.04 9.43 -2.06
C GLU A 130 11.94 8.59 -2.97
N VAL A 131 11.38 7.98 -4.01
CA VAL A 131 12.20 7.31 -5.03
C VAL A 131 12.82 8.41 -5.88
N THR A 132 14.11 8.70 -5.65
CA THR A 132 14.83 9.65 -6.50
C THR A 132 15.09 8.97 -7.83
N GLU A 133 14.35 9.34 -8.89
CA GLU A 133 14.75 9.01 -10.26
C GLU A 133 16.14 9.65 -10.49
N ASN A 134 17.20 8.83 -10.55
CA ASN A 134 18.46 9.30 -11.13
C ASN A 134 18.17 9.64 -12.59
N PRO A 135 18.34 10.90 -13.05
CA PRO A 135 18.28 11.18 -14.47
C PRO A 135 19.46 10.46 -15.13
N ILE A 136 19.16 9.44 -15.93
CA ILE A 136 20.14 8.82 -16.80
C ILE A 136 20.68 9.93 -17.70
N LYS A 137 21.97 10.20 -17.56
CA LYS A 137 22.73 11.14 -18.39
C LYS A 137 23.16 10.46 -19.68
#